data_AF-A0A9D6X7P9-F1
#
_entry.id   AF-A0A9D6X7P9-F1
#
_cell.length_a   1.000
_cell.length_b   1.000
_cell.length_c   1.000
_cell.angle_alpha   90.00
_cell.angle_beta   90.00
_cell.angle_gamma   90.00
#
_symmetry.space_group_name_H-M   'P 1'
#
loop_
_entity.id
_entity.type
_entity.pdbx_description
1 polymer ?
#
loop_
_entity_poly.entity_id
_entity_poly.type
_entity_poly.pdbx_seq_one_letter_code
_entity_poly.pdbx_strand_id
1 'polypeptide(L)' 'MNQEQFGQFWSQLEAPLKNQWGKFTDDDLQQIKGNLDTFNRTIETRYGEKKNEVSAWANRRYAHWTGLYQGYVDPKPSV' A
#
# COMPACT_ATOMS: atom_id res chain seq x y z
N MET A 1 6.85 -0.69 -6.21
CA MET A 1 7.83 0.08 -5.40
C MET A 1 8.69 -0.87 -4.59
N ASN A 2 9.93 -0.50 -4.27
CA ASN A 2 10.81 -1.26 -3.38
C ASN A 2 10.69 -0.78 -1.91
N GLN A 3 11.39 -1.44 -0.98
CA GLN A 3 11.36 -1.13 0.46
C GLN A 3 11.75 0.33 0.77
N GLU A 4 12.86 0.82 0.22
CA GLU A 4 13.33 2.20 0.48
C GLU A 4 12.33 3.25 -0.02
N GLN A 5 11.80 3.03 -1.23
CA GLN A 5 10.76 3.88 -1.82
C GLN A 5 9.49 3.89 -0.97
N PHE A 6 9.09 2.73 -0.45
CA PHE A 6 7.92 2.61 0.41
C PHE A 6 8.11 3.37 1.73
N GLY A 7 9.29 3.24 2.35
CA GLY A 7 9.62 3.98 3.56
C GLY A 7 9.59 5.50 3.37
N GLN A 8 10.15 6.00 2.25
CA GLN A 8 10.10 7.42 1.89
C GLN A 8 8.66 7.92 1.66
N PHE A 9 7.84 7.09 1.02
CA PHE A 9 6.46 7.43 0.68
C PHE A 9 5.47 7.23 1.84
N TRP A 10 5.86 6.49 2.89
CA TRP A 10 4.97 6.03 3.95
C TRP A 10 4.17 7.15 4.62
N SER A 11 4.81 8.26 4.99
CA SER A 11 4.13 9.41 5.62
C SER A 11 3.04 10.03 4.75
N GLN A 12 3.15 9.90 3.43
CA GLN A 12 2.12 10.35 2.48
C GLN A 12 1.04 9.28 2.26
N LEU A 13 1.33 8.01 2.58
CA LEU A 13 0.46 6.86 2.36
C LEU A 13 -0.39 6.51 3.59
N GLU A 14 0.08 6.70 4.82
CA GLU A 14 -0.60 6.23 6.04
C GLU A 14 -2.05 6.74 6.18
N ALA A 15 -2.25 8.04 5.96
CA ALA A 15 -3.54 8.69 6.10
C ALA A 15 -4.54 8.24 5.02
N PRO A 16 -4.20 8.25 3.71
CA PRO A 16 -5.11 7.74 2.69
C PRO A 16 -5.29 6.22 2.77
N LEU A 17 -4.30 5.47 3.25
CA LEU A 17 -4.41 4.02 3.45
C LEU A 17 -5.49 3.72 4.49
N LYS A 18 -5.46 4.38 5.66
CA LYS A 18 -6.50 4.25 6.70
C LYS A 18 -7.89 4.61 6.20
N ASN A 19 -7.99 5.69 5.41
CA ASN A 19 -9.27 6.21 4.92
C ASN A 19 -9.90 5.30 3.85
N GLN A 20 -9.11 4.85 2.87
CA GLN A 20 -9.57 3.95 1.81
C GLN A 20 -9.83 2.53 2.33
N TRP A 21 -8.98 2.05 3.24
CA TRP A 21 -8.94 0.67 3.68
C TRP A 21 -9.25 0.60 5.19
N GLY A 22 -10.52 0.82 5.54
CA GLY A 22 -10.98 0.97 6.92
C GLY A 22 -10.77 -0.23 7.87
N LYS A 23 -10.27 -1.39 7.41
CA LYS A 23 -9.83 -2.46 8.32
C LYS A 23 -8.43 -2.24 8.90
N PHE A 24 -7.64 -1.30 8.38
CA PHE A 24 -6.38 -0.92 9.03
C PHE A 24 -6.67 -0.11 10.27
N THR A 25 -6.13 -0.56 11.39
CA THR A 25 -6.15 0.17 12.65
C THR A 25 -4.94 1.08 12.79
N ASP A 26 -4.99 1.99 13.74
CA ASP A 26 -3.84 2.85 14.06
C ASP A 26 -2.59 2.04 14.43
N ASP A 27 -2.79 0.97 15.20
CA ASP A 27 -1.76 0.03 15.59
C ASP A 27 -1.12 -0.67 14.39
N ASP A 28 -1.92 -1.12 13.41
CA ASP A 28 -1.38 -1.70 12.17
C ASP A 28 -0.47 -0.70 11.43
N LEU A 29 -0.87 0.57 11.34
CA LEU A 29 -0.08 1.61 10.67
C LEU A 29 1.23 1.89 11.42
N GLN A 30 1.17 1.93 12.76
CA GLN A 30 2.34 2.09 13.62
C GLN A 30 3.29 0.91 13.53
N GLN A 31 2.78 -0.31 13.35
CA GLN A 31 3.61 -1.50 13.12
C GLN A 31 4.26 -1.48 11.73
N ILE A 32 3.51 -1.06 10.71
CA ILE A 32 4.03 -0.98 9.34
C ILE A 32 5.20 0.01 9.28
N LYS A 33 5.01 1.25 9.75
CA LYS A 33 6.08 2.27 9.87
C LYS A 33 7.02 2.36 8.65
N GLY A 34 6.46 2.26 7.45
CA GLY A 34 7.22 2.29 6.20
C GLY A 34 8.02 1.03 5.88
N ASN A 35 7.73 -0.09 6.55
CA ASN A 35 8.26 -1.41 6.24
C ASN A 35 7.33 -2.16 5.28
N LEU A 36 7.81 -2.38 4.05
CA LEU A 36 7.05 -3.07 3.01
C LEU A 36 6.75 -4.54 3.34
N ASP A 37 7.64 -5.27 4.03
CA ASP A 37 7.38 -6.66 4.45
C ASP A 37 6.26 -6.70 5.50
N THR A 38 6.34 -5.85 6.53
CA THR A 38 5.28 -5.73 7.54
C THR A 38 3.96 -5.37 6.89
N PHE A 39 3.95 -4.39 5.97
CA PHE A 39 2.76 -4.05 5.19
C PHE A 39 2.15 -5.27 4.49
N ASN A 40 2.96 -6.06 3.77
CA ASN A 40 2.48 -7.25 3.06
C ASN A 40 1.88 -8.30 4.02
N ARG A 41 2.47 -8.50 5.20
CA ARG A 41 1.94 -9.43 6.22
C ARG A 41 0.63 -8.93 6.84
N THR A 42 0.56 -7.62 7.12
CA THR A 42 -0.65 -6.99 7.65
C THR A 42 -1.79 -7.09 6.66
N ILE A 43 -1.56 -6.79 5.38
CA ILE A 43 -2.62 -6.87 4.36
C ILE A 43 -3.05 -8.31 4.12
N GLU A 44 -2.15 -9.28 4.18
CA GLU A 44 -2.50 -10.70 4.09
C GLU A 44 -3.40 -11.12 5.26
N THR A 45 -3.07 -10.69 6.47
CA THR A 45 -3.85 -11.00 7.69
C THR A 45 -5.22 -10.34 7.69
N ARG A 46 -5.32 -9.07 7.27
CA ARG A 46 -6.57 -8.26 7.35
C ARG A 46 -7.47 -8.43 6.12
N TYR A 47 -6.88 -8.62 4.95
CA TYR A 47 -7.56 -8.54 3.66
C TYR A 47 -7.48 -9.82 2.83
N GLY A 48 -6.57 -10.76 3.13
CA GLY A 48 -6.49 -12.08 2.49
C GLY A 48 -6.50 -11.98 0.96
N GLU A 49 -7.62 -12.38 0.35
CA GLU A 49 -7.87 -12.31 -1.10
C GLU A 49 -7.73 -10.90 -1.69
N LYS A 50 -8.08 -9.86 -0.91
CA LYS A 50 -7.98 -8.46 -1.34
C LYS A 50 -6.57 -7.88 -1.21
N LYS A 51 -5.57 -8.65 -0.75
CA LYS A 51 -4.19 -8.14 -0.60
C LYS A 51 -3.63 -7.56 -1.90
N ASN A 52 -3.96 -8.17 -3.04
CA ASN A 52 -3.50 -7.73 -4.35
C ASN A 52 -4.09 -6.36 -4.69
N GLU A 53 -5.37 -6.12 -4.36
CA GLU A 53 -6.02 -4.82 -4.58
C GLU A 53 -5.40 -3.73 -3.70
N VAL A 54 -5.10 -4.04 -2.43
CA VAL A 54 -4.46 -3.09 -1.51
C VAL A 54 -3.05 -2.73 -1.97
N SER A 55 -2.26 -3.75 -2.36
CA SER A 55 -0.91 -3.56 -2.88
C SER A 55 -0.90 -2.79 -4.20
N ALA A 56 -1.82 -3.10 -5.11
CA ALA A 56 -1.99 -2.36 -6.37
C ALA A 56 -2.36 -0.89 -6.10
N TRP A 57 -3.31 -0.64 -5.21
CA TRP A 57 -3.71 0.71 -4.82
C TRP A 57 -2.53 1.52 -4.24
N ALA A 58 -1.74 0.92 -3.35
CA ALA A 58 -0.56 1.56 -2.77
C ALA A 58 0.48 1.91 -3.84
N ASN A 59 0.74 0.99 -4.77
CA ASN A 59 1.64 1.21 -5.89
C ASN A 59 1.13 2.30 -6.87
N ARG A 60 -0.18 2.35 -7.16
CA ARG A 60 -0.80 3.43 -7.96
C ARG A 60 -0.59 4.78 -7.29
N ARG A 61 -0.79 4.86 -5.97
CA ARG A 61 -0.60 6.09 -5.20
C ARG A 61 0.85 6.55 -5.24
N TYR A 62 1.79 5.61 -5.12
CA TYR A 62 3.23 5.89 -5.28
C TYR A 62 3.57 6.39 -6.70
N ALA A 63 3.02 5.76 -7.75
CA ALA A 63 3.20 6.20 -9.13
C ALA A 63 2.64 7.62 -9.36
N HIS A 64 1.50 7.95 -8.73
CA HIS A 64 0.94 9.29 -8.76
C HIS A 64 1.84 10.31 -8.04
N TRP A 65 2.37 9.95 -6.87
CA TRP A 65 3.27 10.81 -6.10
C TRP A 65 4.61 11.07 -6.81
N THR A 66 5.16 10.08 -7.52
CA THR A 66 6.42 10.20 -8.27
C THR A 66 6.26 10.80 -9.67
N GLY A 67 5.04 11.04 -10.15
CA GLY A 67 4.78 11.48 -11.53
C GLY A 67 4.92 10.38 -12.59
N LEU A 68 5.14 9.13 -12.18
CA LEU A 68 5.28 7.96 -13.07
C LEU A 68 3.93 7.33 -13.47
N TYR A 69 2.81 7.91 -13.07
CA TYR A 69 1.47 7.35 -13.27
C TYR A 69 1.14 7.08 -14.75
N GLN A 70 1.65 7.90 -15.68
CA GLN A 70 1.40 7.75 -17.12
C GLN A 70 1.94 6.44 -17.71
N GLY A 71 2.86 5.73 -17.01
CA GLY A 71 3.39 4.42 -17.39
C GLY A 71 3.03 3.29 -16.43
N TYR A 72 2.16 3.54 -15.44
CA TYR A 72 1.78 2.53 -14.46
C TYR A 72 0.73 1.57 -15.05
N VAL A 73 1.09 0.30 -15.19
CA VAL A 73 0.15 -0.75 -15.60
C VAL A 73 -0.45 -1.36 -14.35
N ASP A 74 -1.75 -1.14 -14.17
CA ASP A 74 -2.54 -1.79 -13.13
C ASP A 74 -2.37 -3.32 -13.22
N PRO A 75 -1.94 -3.99 -12.13
CA PRO A 75 -1.95 -5.45 -12.13
C PRO A 75 -3.40 -5.90 -12.34
N LYS A 76 -3.62 -6.72 -13.38
CA LYS A 76 -4.95 -7.26 -13.69
C LYS A 76 -5.52 -7.89 -12.41
N PRO A 77 -6.78 -7.58 -12.05
CA PRO A 77 -7.44 -8.28 -10.96
C PRO A 77 -7.35 -9.78 -11.26
N SER A 78 -6.87 -10.55 -10.29
CA SER A 78 -6.89 -12.00 -10.35
C SER A 78 -8.36 -12.42 -10.29
N VAL A 79 -8.97 -12.57 -11.46
CA VAL A 79 -10.30 -13.20 -11.64
C VAL A 79 -10.19 -14.69 -11.36
#